data_AF-A0A6B3LB90-F1
#
_entry.id   AF-A0A6B3LB90-F1
#
_cell.length_a   1.000
_cell.length_b   1.000
_cell.length_c   1.000
_cell.angle_alpha   90.00
_cell.angle_beta   90.00
_cell.angle_gamma   90.00
#
_symmetry.space_group_name_H-M   'P 1'
#
loop_
_entity.id
_entity.type
_entity.pdbx_description
1 polymer ?
#
loop_
_entity_poly.entity_id
_entity_poly.type
_entity_poly.pdbx_seq_one_letter_code
_entity_poly.pdbx_strand_id
1 'polypeptide(L)'
;MTKTTDKQQRREGWLYRRMATGYERGAQTRQHVMLRVTALGWWTLVFMMAFGFFGLDANRALAYMLFTWFFGMFWAGFLSSFRLSQRLEVERVLPGVAAAGGAVNYRVVVRNRGKRPLFGVRLVDLAPPMAPEGDEFFTVEEPGEAERNAFDRFFRYYRWTWLADRRHVREDIWSKPFDIGVGETRELEMRFVALRRGRAEFRKLRLTRPSAFGLFRAWSKLDAGSGSVVVLPKRLNGEPQMIGRGSRQQMGGEVSQAMVGLSDEFHSLRDYMHGDSFHHIHWKSWARTGKPIVREYENVFYPRYGLVIDSQLPAFPKGSAHRLTAAFENVMALAATLASDMDARETFLDVLVAGEKAIQVESGPGRASTRHVLEVLAGLHLEGGDHGAEGVRTLVQRYAPAMTGCWVLLLDWGGWRKGLVEDLMVRGVEVRVLVVRSEGVDFTEAPDPNDLAVRVVDQDTDLDRVLSGWPDRPQRVLAGSVSDSAKPGA
;
A
#
# COMPACT_ATOMS: atom_id res chain seq x y z
N MET A 1 -25.00 -37.64 6.56
CA MET A 1 -23.73 -37.27 7.24
C MET A 1 -23.27 -35.82 6.96
N THR A 2 -23.93 -35.04 6.10
CA THR A 2 -23.49 -33.68 5.71
C THR A 2 -23.91 -32.55 6.65
N LYS A 3 -24.98 -32.71 7.46
CA LYS A 3 -25.44 -31.66 8.40
C LYS A 3 -24.58 -31.53 9.68
N THR A 4 -23.83 -32.57 10.03
CA THR A 4 -22.99 -32.59 11.24
C THR A 4 -21.68 -31.83 11.01
N THR A 5 -21.10 -31.95 9.82
CA THR A 5 -19.86 -31.27 9.40
C THR A 5 -20.05 -29.75 9.31
N ASP A 6 -21.16 -29.27 8.75
CA ASP A 6 -21.45 -27.82 8.64
C ASP A 6 -21.69 -27.16 10.02
N LYS A 7 -22.39 -27.85 10.94
CA LYS A 7 -22.54 -27.36 12.33
C LYS A 7 -21.21 -27.32 13.09
N GLN A 8 -20.32 -28.27 12.83
CA GLN A 8 -19.00 -28.32 13.47
C GLN A 8 -18.09 -27.22 12.93
N GLN A 9 -18.07 -27.02 11.61
CA GLN A 9 -17.31 -25.95 10.95
C GLN A 9 -17.79 -24.55 11.36
N ARG A 10 -19.11 -24.36 11.52
CA ARG A 10 -19.69 -23.12 12.07
C ARG A 10 -19.32 -22.87 13.54
N ARG A 11 -19.27 -23.92 14.37
CA ARG A 11 -18.88 -23.82 15.80
C ARG A 11 -17.40 -23.50 15.96
N GLU A 12 -16.54 -24.12 15.16
CA GLU A 12 -15.10 -23.81 15.12
C GLU A 12 -14.88 -22.36 14.68
N GLY A 13 -15.57 -21.91 13.63
CA GLY A 13 -15.57 -20.51 13.18
C GLY A 13 -15.88 -19.51 14.30
N TRP A 14 -16.92 -19.80 15.11
CA TRP A 14 -17.32 -18.93 16.22
C TRP A 14 -16.26 -18.85 17.33
N LEU A 15 -15.68 -19.99 17.75
CA LEU A 15 -14.67 -20.04 18.82
C LEU A 15 -13.45 -19.20 18.44
N TYR A 16 -12.96 -19.37 17.22
CA TYR A 16 -11.77 -18.67 16.73
C TYR A 16 -12.02 -17.17 16.50
N ARG A 17 -13.20 -16.74 16.04
CA ARG A 17 -13.57 -15.30 16.01
C ARG A 17 -13.51 -14.68 17.41
N ARG A 18 -13.96 -15.43 18.41
CA ARG A 18 -13.89 -15.02 19.82
C ARG A 18 -12.45 -14.97 20.34
N MET A 19 -11.60 -15.92 19.94
CA MET A 19 -10.16 -15.90 20.25
C MET A 19 -9.46 -14.68 19.62
N ALA A 20 -9.68 -14.39 18.33
CA ALA A 20 -9.11 -13.23 17.66
C ALA A 20 -9.50 -11.91 18.34
N THR A 21 -10.79 -11.76 18.71
CA THR A 21 -11.27 -10.61 19.50
C THR A 21 -10.62 -10.55 20.88
N GLY A 22 -10.41 -11.72 21.52
CA GLY A 22 -9.71 -11.84 22.78
C GLY A 22 -8.25 -11.39 22.70
N TYR A 23 -7.54 -11.76 21.63
CA TYR A 23 -6.17 -11.34 21.38
C TYR A 23 -6.07 -9.84 21.12
N GLU A 24 -7.00 -9.26 20.37
CA GLU A 24 -7.05 -7.81 20.18
C GLU A 24 -7.21 -7.06 21.52
N ARG A 25 -8.15 -7.50 22.37
CA ARG A 25 -8.33 -6.93 23.72
C ARG A 25 -7.08 -7.14 24.59
N GLY A 26 -6.44 -8.30 24.49
CA GLY A 26 -5.20 -8.62 25.16
C GLY A 26 -4.06 -7.68 24.73
N ALA A 27 -3.93 -7.43 23.43
CA ALA A 27 -2.93 -6.51 22.86
C ALA A 27 -3.17 -5.06 23.28
N GLN A 28 -4.43 -4.59 23.26
CA GLN A 28 -4.79 -3.27 23.79
C GLN A 28 -4.43 -3.15 25.28
N THR A 29 -4.74 -4.18 26.06
CA THR A 29 -4.40 -4.24 27.50
C THR A 29 -2.89 -4.23 27.71
N ARG A 30 -2.14 -5.02 26.92
CA ARG A 30 -0.68 -5.03 26.94
C ARG A 30 -0.10 -3.66 26.61
N GLN A 31 -0.60 -2.96 25.59
CA GLN A 31 -0.19 -1.58 25.28
C GLN A 31 -0.45 -0.65 26.49
N HIS A 32 -1.59 -0.78 27.17
CA HIS A 32 -1.88 0.01 28.37
C HIS A 32 -0.91 -0.28 29.53
N VAL A 33 -0.54 -1.54 29.73
CA VAL A 33 0.44 -1.95 30.74
C VAL A 33 1.85 -1.45 30.37
N MET A 34 2.28 -1.63 29.13
CA MET A 34 3.60 -1.21 28.64
C MET A 34 3.78 0.31 28.64
N LEU A 35 2.70 1.07 28.44
CA LEU A 35 2.73 2.52 28.63
C LEU A 35 2.98 2.90 30.09
N ARG A 36 2.41 2.16 31.04
CA ARG A 36 2.41 2.50 32.46
C ARG A 36 3.67 1.99 33.17
N VAL A 37 4.14 0.77 32.91
CA VAL A 37 5.27 0.17 33.63
C VAL A 37 6.55 0.40 32.85
N THR A 38 7.58 0.96 33.50
CA THR A 38 8.89 1.15 32.87
C THR A 38 9.77 -0.09 33.05
N ALA A 39 10.90 -0.17 32.34
CA ALA A 39 11.90 -1.22 32.57
C ALA A 39 12.39 -1.26 34.03
N LEU A 40 12.57 -0.10 34.66
CA LEU A 40 12.91 0.02 36.09
C LEU A 40 11.80 -0.54 36.99
N GLY A 41 10.54 -0.30 36.63
CA GLY A 41 9.39 -0.86 37.36
C GLY A 41 9.37 -2.40 37.32
N TRP A 42 9.67 -2.99 36.16
CA TRP A 42 9.81 -4.44 36.02
C TRP A 42 10.97 -5.00 36.84
N TRP A 43 12.16 -4.38 36.78
CA TRP A 43 13.30 -4.81 37.59
C TRP A 43 13.03 -4.70 39.09
N THR A 44 12.38 -3.61 39.51
CA THR A 44 11.96 -3.42 40.91
C THR A 44 11.02 -4.54 41.35
N LEU A 45 10.06 -4.93 40.50
CA LEU A 45 9.15 -6.05 40.78
C LEU A 45 9.91 -7.38 40.91
N VAL A 46 10.87 -7.65 40.02
CA VAL A 46 11.70 -8.86 40.06
C VAL A 46 12.54 -8.90 41.33
N PHE A 47 13.21 -7.80 41.69
CA PHE A 47 13.99 -7.71 42.93
C PHE A 47 13.08 -7.86 44.16
N MET A 48 11.91 -7.22 44.16
CA MET A 48 10.93 -7.38 45.23
C MET A 48 10.50 -8.84 45.39
N MET A 49 10.23 -9.57 44.30
CA MET A 49 9.89 -11.00 44.37
C MET A 49 11.08 -11.85 44.86
N ALA A 50 12.29 -11.59 44.36
CA ALA A 50 13.49 -12.32 44.75
C ALA A 50 13.81 -12.13 46.24
N PHE A 51 13.85 -10.88 46.73
CA PHE A 51 14.07 -10.59 48.14
C PHE A 51 12.92 -11.05 49.03
N GLY A 52 11.68 -11.07 48.51
CA GLY A 52 10.54 -11.66 49.20
C GLY A 52 10.71 -13.16 49.42
N PHE A 53 11.22 -13.89 48.42
CA PHE A 53 11.51 -15.32 48.52
C PHE A 53 12.67 -15.61 49.49
N PHE A 54 13.80 -14.90 49.34
CA PHE A 54 14.95 -15.07 50.25
C PHE A 54 14.69 -14.54 51.67
N GLY A 55 13.73 -13.63 51.83
CA GLY A 55 13.33 -13.06 53.11
C GLY A 55 12.35 -13.92 53.91
N LEU A 56 11.91 -15.07 53.38
CA LEU A 56 11.12 -16.05 54.13
C LEU A 56 11.92 -16.66 55.29
N ASP A 57 13.24 -16.76 55.14
CA ASP A 57 14.16 -17.04 56.24
C ASP A 57 14.38 -15.77 57.06
N ALA A 58 13.62 -15.60 58.14
CA ALA A 58 13.68 -14.45 59.05
C ALA A 58 15.09 -14.17 59.64
N ASN A 59 16.01 -15.14 59.55
CA ASN A 59 17.40 -14.98 59.95
C ASN A 59 18.22 -14.08 59.01
N ARG A 60 17.71 -13.76 57.82
CA ARG A 60 18.40 -12.90 56.83
C ARG A 60 17.88 -11.46 56.89
N ALA A 61 18.32 -10.70 57.90
CA ALA A 61 17.90 -9.31 58.12
C ALA A 61 18.06 -8.40 56.88
N LEU A 62 19.13 -8.57 56.10
CA LEU A 62 19.37 -7.79 54.87
C LEU A 62 18.32 -8.04 53.77
N ALA A 63 17.87 -9.28 53.58
CA ALA A 63 16.88 -9.60 52.55
C ALA A 63 15.53 -8.93 52.86
N TYR A 64 15.14 -8.92 54.13
CA TYR A 64 13.92 -8.26 54.59
C TYR A 64 13.98 -6.73 54.45
N MET A 65 15.12 -6.12 54.76
CA MET A 65 15.33 -4.67 54.58
C MET A 65 15.20 -4.25 53.10
N LEU A 66 15.86 -4.99 52.21
CA LEU A 66 15.80 -4.74 50.77
C LEU A 66 14.39 -4.95 50.22
N PHE A 67 13.72 -6.03 50.61
CA PHE A 67 12.32 -6.28 50.25
C PHE A 67 11.42 -5.10 50.64
N THR A 68 11.52 -4.62 51.87
CA THR A 68 10.71 -3.51 52.39
C THR A 68 10.96 -2.22 51.61
N TRP A 69 12.23 -1.94 51.25
CA TRP A 69 12.59 -0.78 50.46
C TRP A 69 12.03 -0.84 49.03
N PHE A 70 12.20 -1.97 48.34
CA PHE A 70 11.64 -2.18 47.00
C PHE A 70 10.10 -2.16 47.00
N PHE A 71 9.47 -2.77 48.01
CA PHE A 71 8.02 -2.75 48.19
C PHE A 71 7.49 -1.31 48.37
N GLY A 72 8.12 -0.53 49.24
CA GLY A 72 7.77 0.88 49.47
C GLY A 72 7.94 1.73 48.21
N MET A 73 9.06 1.58 47.50
CA MET A 73 9.34 2.29 46.26
C MET A 73 8.33 1.93 45.16
N PHE A 74 8.01 0.64 45.02
CA PHE A 74 7.04 0.13 44.05
C PHE A 74 5.65 0.70 44.30
N TRP A 75 5.13 0.61 45.53
CA TRP A 75 3.80 1.12 45.85
C TRP A 75 3.70 2.64 45.80
N ALA A 76 4.72 3.37 46.27
CA ALA A 76 4.77 4.83 46.13
C ALA A 76 4.78 5.27 44.64
N GLY A 77 5.55 4.58 43.81
CA GLY A 77 5.53 4.76 42.36
C GLY A 77 4.15 4.46 41.75
N PHE A 78 3.54 3.34 42.13
CA PHE A 78 2.23 2.91 41.63
C PHE A 78 1.11 3.90 41.98
N LEU A 79 1.01 4.31 43.26
CA LEU A 79 -0.01 5.26 43.72
C LEU A 79 0.15 6.64 43.06
N SER A 80 1.40 7.10 42.88
CA SER A 80 1.65 8.39 42.20
C SER A 80 1.34 8.37 40.70
N SER A 81 1.23 7.18 40.08
CA SER A 81 0.91 7.02 38.66
C SER A 81 -0.55 7.30 38.30
N PHE A 82 -1.49 7.30 39.25
CA PHE A 82 -2.91 7.54 38.94
C PHE A 82 -3.26 9.02 38.74
N ARG A 83 -2.39 9.95 39.16
CA ARG A 83 -2.68 11.40 39.18
C ARG A 83 -2.15 12.14 37.95
N LEU A 84 -2.76 11.96 36.79
CA LEU A 84 -2.54 12.82 35.62
C LEU A 84 -3.87 13.31 35.04
N SER A 85 -4.48 14.28 35.71
CA SER A 85 -5.61 15.05 35.17
C SER A 85 -5.08 16.42 34.74
N GLN A 86 -5.08 16.68 33.44
CA GLN A 86 -4.64 17.95 32.85
C GLN A 86 -5.51 18.28 31.65
N ARG A 87 -5.73 19.58 31.43
CA ARG A 87 -6.42 20.09 30.24
C ARG A 87 -5.37 20.60 29.26
N LEU A 88 -4.94 19.73 28.36
CA LEU A 88 -4.13 20.14 27.21
C LEU A 88 -5.02 20.16 25.98
N GLU A 89 -4.93 21.25 25.23
CA GLU A 89 -5.49 21.38 23.90
C GLU A 89 -4.38 21.00 22.92
N VAL A 90 -4.65 20.04 22.03
CA VAL A 90 -3.62 19.49 21.16
C VAL A 90 -4.14 19.36 19.73
N GLU A 91 -3.33 19.81 18.79
CA GLU A 91 -3.62 19.73 17.36
C GLU A 91 -2.49 19.01 16.63
N ARG A 92 -2.85 18.06 15.76
CA ARG A 92 -1.91 17.31 14.93
C ARG A 92 -1.94 17.85 13.51
N VAL A 93 -0.80 18.31 13.02
CA VAL A 93 -0.62 18.70 11.62
C VAL A 93 0.08 17.54 10.92
N LEU A 94 -0.73 16.66 10.33
CA LEU A 94 -0.26 15.48 9.61
C LEU A 94 -0.01 15.81 8.12
N PRO A 95 1.04 15.23 7.50
CA PRO A 95 1.17 15.27 6.05
C PRO A 95 0.08 14.43 5.39
N GLY A 96 -0.33 14.79 4.17
CA GLY A 96 -1.34 14.01 3.43
C GLY A 96 -0.83 12.65 2.95
N VAL A 97 0.46 12.59 2.57
CA VAL A 97 1.10 11.40 1.99
C VAL A 97 2.50 11.18 2.55
N ALA A 98 2.95 9.92 2.51
CA ALA A 98 4.29 9.47 2.87
C ALA A 98 4.76 8.37 1.91
N ALA A 99 6.04 8.05 1.88
CA ALA A 99 6.58 6.92 1.12
C ALA A 99 6.90 5.74 2.04
N ALA A 100 6.57 4.52 1.62
CA ALA A 100 6.93 3.31 2.36
C ALA A 100 8.46 3.18 2.53
N GLY A 101 8.88 2.76 3.72
CA GLY A 101 10.28 2.72 4.17
C GLY A 101 10.86 4.07 4.57
N GLY A 102 10.15 5.18 4.29
CA GLY A 102 10.59 6.53 4.59
C GLY A 102 10.31 6.95 6.03
N ALA A 103 11.13 7.87 6.53
CA ALA A 103 10.85 8.59 7.76
C ALA A 103 9.98 9.83 7.47
N VAL A 104 8.94 9.98 8.27
CA VAL A 104 7.93 11.02 8.11
C VAL A 104 7.92 11.90 9.35
N ASN A 105 8.09 13.20 9.14
CA ASN A 105 7.97 14.19 10.21
C ASN A 105 6.57 14.82 10.17
N TYR A 106 6.01 15.08 11.33
CA TYR A 106 4.76 15.80 11.51
C TYR A 106 4.84 16.66 12.77
N ARG A 107 3.99 17.69 12.85
CA ARG A 107 4.03 18.66 13.94
C ARG A 107 2.83 18.48 14.84
N VAL A 108 3.05 18.63 16.14
CA VAL A 108 2.01 18.62 17.16
C VAL A 108 2.09 19.90 17.95
N VAL A 109 1.03 20.69 17.89
CA VAL A 109 0.90 21.93 18.66
C VAL A 109 0.19 21.60 19.95
N VAL A 110 0.85 21.86 21.08
CA VAL A 110 0.33 21.59 22.42
C VAL A 110 0.15 22.90 23.14
N ARG A 111 -1.04 23.13 23.69
CA ARG A 111 -1.34 24.28 24.52
C ARG A 111 -1.81 23.85 25.91
N ASN A 112 -1.18 24.38 26.95
CA ASN A 112 -1.56 24.08 28.31
C ASN A 112 -2.69 24.99 28.81
N ARG A 113 -3.91 24.45 28.84
CA ARG A 113 -5.11 25.10 29.43
C ARG A 113 -5.34 24.68 30.89
N GLY A 114 -4.43 23.89 31.46
CA GLY A 114 -4.48 23.44 32.83
C GLY A 114 -4.09 24.54 33.82
N LYS A 115 -4.18 24.21 35.12
CA LYS A 115 -3.81 25.12 36.22
C LYS A 115 -2.37 24.92 36.71
N ARG A 116 -1.63 23.95 36.15
CA ARG A 116 -0.30 23.56 36.62
C ARG A 116 0.68 23.43 35.45
N PRO A 117 1.95 23.80 35.63
CA PRO A 117 2.99 23.47 34.68
C PRO A 117 3.23 21.95 34.66
N LEU A 118 3.71 21.45 33.54
CA LEU A 118 4.07 20.05 33.35
C LEU A 118 5.54 19.93 33.02
N PHE A 119 6.19 18.96 33.66
CA PHE A 119 7.62 18.72 33.52
C PHE A 119 7.89 17.26 33.14
N GLY A 120 8.87 17.06 32.27
CA GLY A 120 9.31 15.75 31.80
C GLY A 120 8.21 14.94 31.13
N VAL A 121 7.21 15.59 30.54
CA VAL A 121 6.10 14.90 29.87
C VAL A 121 6.50 14.46 28.48
N ARG A 122 5.84 13.41 27.97
CA ARG A 122 6.00 12.92 26.60
C ARG A 122 4.64 12.72 25.95
N LEU A 123 4.56 13.05 24.66
CA LEU A 123 3.46 12.61 23.81
C LEU A 123 3.74 11.23 23.25
N VAL A 124 2.70 10.42 23.17
CA VAL A 124 2.76 9.06 22.65
C VAL A 124 1.60 8.82 21.71
N ASP A 125 1.90 8.44 20.48
CA ASP A 125 0.91 8.06 19.48
C ASP A 125 1.13 6.58 19.11
N LEU A 126 0.37 5.71 19.78
CA LEU A 126 0.47 4.27 19.56
C LEU A 126 -0.27 3.88 18.28
N ALA A 127 0.37 3.02 17.49
CA ALA A 127 -0.30 2.34 16.41
C ALA A 127 -1.46 1.50 16.99
N PRO A 128 -2.67 1.57 16.40
CA PRO A 128 -3.75 0.71 16.83
C PRO A 128 -3.35 -0.75 16.56
N PRO A 129 -3.56 -1.68 17.52
CA PRO A 129 -3.35 -3.08 17.23
C PRO A 129 -4.32 -3.48 16.12
N MET A 130 -3.79 -3.85 14.95
CA MET A 130 -4.62 -4.23 13.81
C MET A 130 -5.02 -5.69 13.96
N ALA A 131 -6.30 -5.93 14.20
CA ALA A 131 -6.85 -7.28 14.16
C ALA A 131 -6.89 -7.77 12.70
N PRO A 132 -6.73 -9.09 12.46
CA PRO A 132 -6.98 -9.67 11.15
C PRO A 132 -8.44 -9.44 10.72
N GLU A 133 -8.66 -9.12 9.45
CA GLU A 133 -10.00 -8.84 8.93
C GLU A 133 -10.69 -10.09 8.40
N GLY A 134 -12.03 -10.11 8.54
CA GLY A 134 -12.88 -11.14 7.97
C GLY A 134 -12.47 -12.56 8.38
N ASP A 135 -12.25 -13.39 7.36
CA ASP A 135 -11.90 -14.80 7.55
C ASP A 135 -10.38 -15.07 7.38
N GLU A 136 -9.52 -14.04 7.29
CA GLU A 136 -8.07 -14.20 7.12
C GLU A 136 -7.42 -15.05 8.21
N PHE A 137 -7.87 -14.88 9.46
CA PHE A 137 -7.40 -15.68 10.59
C PHE A 137 -7.61 -17.20 10.38
N PHE A 138 -8.55 -17.57 9.52
CA PHE A 138 -8.91 -18.93 9.18
C PHE A 138 -8.21 -19.43 7.93
N THR A 139 -8.20 -18.61 6.88
CA THR A 139 -7.75 -18.99 5.54
C THR A 139 -6.23 -18.90 5.41
N VAL A 140 -5.60 -17.96 6.11
CA VAL A 140 -4.17 -17.70 6.01
C VAL A 140 -3.42 -18.40 7.14
N GLU A 141 -2.46 -19.25 6.78
CA GLU A 141 -1.58 -19.95 7.74
C GLU A 141 -0.26 -19.20 7.93
N GLU A 142 0.25 -19.20 9.16
CA GLU A 142 1.56 -18.63 9.47
C GLU A 142 2.69 -19.55 8.93
N PRO A 143 3.78 -18.99 8.37
CA PRO A 143 4.96 -19.77 8.01
C PRO A 143 5.49 -20.56 9.21
N GLY A 144 5.69 -21.87 9.03
CA GLY A 144 6.18 -22.74 10.10
C GLY A 144 5.14 -23.07 11.18
N GLU A 145 3.86 -22.71 11.01
CA GLU A 145 2.82 -23.06 11.98
C GLU A 145 2.72 -24.58 12.22
N ALA A 146 2.95 -25.37 11.17
CA ALA A 146 2.97 -26.83 11.28
C ALA A 146 4.07 -27.36 12.22
N GLU A 147 5.20 -26.67 12.29
CA GLU A 147 6.35 -27.02 13.13
C GLU A 147 6.15 -26.63 14.60
N ARG A 148 5.14 -25.78 14.89
CA ARG A 148 4.81 -25.38 16.27
C ARG A 148 4.17 -26.52 17.06
N ASN A 149 4.28 -26.44 18.39
CA ASN A 149 3.65 -27.41 19.29
C ASN A 149 2.11 -27.37 19.17
N ALA A 150 1.44 -28.43 19.63
CA ALA A 150 -0.01 -28.56 19.49
C ALA A 150 -0.81 -27.45 20.22
N PHE A 151 -0.26 -26.90 21.31
CA PHE A 151 -0.86 -25.82 22.07
C PHE A 151 -0.90 -24.52 21.24
N ASP A 152 0.22 -24.15 20.63
CA ASP A 152 0.37 -22.96 19.80
C ASP A 152 -0.49 -23.06 18.53
N ARG A 153 -0.57 -24.25 17.90
CA ARG A 153 -1.45 -24.51 16.75
C ARG A 153 -2.93 -24.43 17.12
N PHE A 154 -3.30 -24.82 18.34
CA PHE A 154 -4.69 -24.72 18.80
C PHE A 154 -5.10 -23.27 19.04
N PHE A 155 -4.26 -22.49 19.72
CA PHE A 155 -4.58 -21.09 20.05
C PHE A 155 -4.34 -20.14 18.88
N ARG A 156 -3.43 -20.44 17.95
CA ARG A 156 -3.10 -19.59 16.78
C ARG A 156 -2.72 -18.16 17.16
N TYR A 157 -2.20 -17.96 18.37
CA TYR A 157 -1.76 -16.65 18.84
C TYR A 157 -0.65 -16.09 17.95
N TYR A 158 0.31 -16.94 17.55
CA TYR A 158 1.41 -16.52 16.67
C TYR A 158 0.93 -16.13 15.27
N ARG A 159 0.00 -16.89 14.69
CA ARG A 159 -0.72 -16.50 13.47
C ARG A 159 -1.41 -15.15 13.63
N TRP A 160 -2.10 -14.91 14.76
CA TRP A 160 -2.72 -13.61 15.04
C TRP A 160 -1.67 -12.49 15.10
N THR A 161 -0.56 -12.68 15.82
CA THR A 161 0.49 -11.66 15.92
C THR A 161 1.14 -11.38 14.58
N TRP A 162 1.34 -12.41 13.76
CA TRP A 162 1.92 -12.30 12.43
C TRP A 162 0.98 -11.59 11.44
N LEU A 163 -0.33 -11.90 11.47
CA LEU A 163 -1.33 -11.16 10.70
C LEU A 163 -1.44 -9.70 11.14
N ALA A 164 -1.39 -9.45 12.45
CA ALA A 164 -1.41 -8.10 13.01
C ALA A 164 -0.17 -7.30 12.59
N ASP A 165 1.02 -7.88 12.71
CA ASP A 165 2.29 -7.23 12.37
C ASP A 165 2.36 -6.83 10.89
N ARG A 166 1.86 -7.69 9.99
CA ARG A 166 1.77 -7.38 8.55
C ARG A 166 1.01 -6.12 8.21
N ARG A 167 -0.03 -5.83 8.99
CA ARG A 167 -0.93 -4.70 8.77
C ARG A 167 -0.40 -3.43 9.44
N HIS A 168 0.65 -3.49 10.26
CA HIS A 168 1.26 -2.28 10.83
C HIS A 168 1.92 -1.43 9.75
N VAL A 169 1.27 -0.30 9.43
CA VAL A 169 1.75 0.69 8.46
C VAL A 169 2.82 1.61 9.08
N ARG A 170 2.82 1.76 10.42
CA ARG A 170 3.75 2.64 11.15
C ARG A 170 4.12 2.07 12.51
N GLU A 171 5.24 2.55 13.03
CA GLU A 171 5.67 2.29 14.40
C GLU A 171 4.92 3.13 15.45
N ASP A 172 5.10 2.76 16.73
CA ASP A 172 4.70 3.54 17.89
C ASP A 172 5.58 4.79 18.03
N ILE A 173 4.96 5.95 18.25
CA ILE A 173 5.65 7.23 18.19
C ILE A 173 5.78 7.82 19.58
N TRP A 174 7.00 8.19 19.96
CA TRP A 174 7.30 8.82 21.24
C TRP A 174 7.99 10.15 21.01
N SER A 175 7.48 11.22 21.63
CA SER A 175 8.18 12.50 21.64
C SER A 175 9.40 12.45 22.56
N LYS A 176 10.34 13.38 22.32
CA LYS A 176 11.32 13.74 23.35
C LYS A 176 10.59 14.28 24.60
N PRO A 177 11.16 14.10 25.81
CA PRO A 177 10.64 14.77 26.99
C PRO A 177 10.60 16.28 26.80
N PHE A 178 9.54 16.93 27.26
CA PHE A 178 9.43 18.38 27.25
C PHE A 178 8.70 18.88 28.49
N ASP A 179 8.90 20.16 28.74
CA ASP A 179 8.22 20.91 29.79
C ASP A 179 7.26 21.91 29.13
N ILE A 180 6.15 22.22 29.80
CA ILE A 180 5.20 23.22 29.33
C ILE A 180 4.56 23.94 30.51
N GLY A 181 4.76 25.25 30.56
CA GLY A 181 4.19 26.17 31.52
C GLY A 181 2.68 26.30 31.38
N VAL A 182 2.04 27.01 32.30
CA VAL A 182 0.60 27.30 32.23
C VAL A 182 0.35 28.35 31.16
N GLY A 183 -0.61 28.10 30.26
CA GLY A 183 -0.92 29.01 29.14
C GLY A 183 0.07 28.96 27.98
N GLU A 184 1.23 28.31 28.16
CA GLU A 184 2.25 28.16 27.13
C GLU A 184 1.72 27.30 25.97
N THR A 185 2.14 27.67 24.76
CA THR A 185 1.94 26.87 23.54
C THR A 185 3.31 26.44 23.04
N ARG A 186 3.46 25.15 22.77
CA ARG A 186 4.71 24.55 22.33
C ARG A 186 4.46 23.69 21.10
N GLU A 187 5.28 23.89 20.09
CA GLU A 187 5.28 23.07 18.89
C GLU A 187 6.34 21.96 19.02
N LEU A 188 5.93 20.73 18.76
CA LEU A 188 6.76 19.54 18.87
C LEU A 188 6.84 18.87 17.51
N GLU A 189 8.06 18.66 17.02
CA GLU A 189 8.31 17.82 15.85
C GLU A 189 8.34 16.34 16.29
N MET A 190 7.47 15.54 15.68
CA MET A 190 7.37 14.11 15.89
C MET A 190 7.72 13.38 14.59
N ARG A 191 8.36 12.22 14.71
CA ARG A 191 8.83 11.43 13.57
C ARG A 191 8.37 9.99 13.72
N PHE A 192 7.98 9.37 12.61
CA PHE A 192 7.72 7.94 12.52
C PHE A 192 8.29 7.34 11.24
N VAL A 193 8.63 6.07 11.26
CA VAL A 193 8.93 5.30 10.05
C VAL A 193 7.65 4.70 9.50
N ALA A 194 7.37 4.96 8.22
CA ALA A 194 6.30 4.33 7.47
C ALA A 194 6.76 2.93 7.06
N LEU A 195 6.41 1.91 7.84
CA LEU A 195 6.96 0.56 7.70
C LEU A 195 6.57 -0.08 6.35
N ARG A 196 5.34 0.12 5.91
CA ARG A 196 4.77 -0.48 4.69
C ARG A 196 3.74 0.45 4.05
N ARG A 197 3.38 0.20 2.79
CA ARG A 197 2.31 0.96 2.12
C ARG A 197 0.95 0.72 2.80
N GLY A 198 0.04 1.68 2.69
CA GLY A 198 -1.29 1.61 3.28
C GLY A 198 -1.68 2.86 4.05
N ARG A 199 -2.78 2.78 4.79
CA ARG A 199 -3.30 3.91 5.56
C ARG A 199 -2.77 3.87 7.00
N ALA A 200 -1.88 4.80 7.33
CA ALA A 200 -1.38 4.96 8.69
C ALA A 200 -2.39 5.74 9.54
N GLU A 201 -3.07 5.06 10.48
CA GLU A 201 -4.08 5.69 11.32
C GLU A 201 -3.51 6.40 12.55
N PHE A 202 -4.08 7.57 12.86
CA PHE A 202 -3.75 8.41 14.02
C PHE A 202 -4.99 8.62 14.88
N ARG A 203 -5.32 7.64 15.72
CA ARG A 203 -6.59 7.63 16.47
C ARG A 203 -6.54 8.43 17.76
N LYS A 204 -5.57 8.17 18.63
CA LYS A 204 -5.52 8.75 19.98
C LYS A 204 -4.10 9.17 20.33
N LEU A 205 -3.95 10.41 20.75
CA LEU A 205 -2.72 10.90 21.35
C LEU A 205 -2.78 10.70 22.87
N ARG A 206 -1.66 10.32 23.47
CA ARG A 206 -1.56 10.10 24.92
C ARG A 206 -0.45 10.97 25.48
N LEU A 207 -0.72 11.61 26.61
CA LEU A 207 0.31 12.27 27.40
C LEU A 207 0.79 11.30 28.47
N THR A 208 2.11 11.14 28.61
CA THR A 208 2.72 10.36 29.68
C THR A 208 3.63 11.25 30.53
N ARG A 209 3.65 10.99 31.84
CA ARG A 209 4.52 11.64 32.81
C ARG A 209 5.16 10.59 33.71
N PRO A 210 6.47 10.63 33.94
CA PRO A 210 7.11 9.78 34.94
C PRO A 210 6.43 9.91 36.31
N SER A 211 6.25 8.79 37.02
CA SER A 211 5.81 8.76 38.42
C SER A 211 6.98 9.02 39.36
N ALA A 212 6.72 9.01 40.68
CA ALA A 212 7.79 8.95 41.67
C ALA A 212 8.74 7.78 41.35
N PHE A 213 10.06 8.02 41.52
CA PHE A 213 11.14 7.07 41.24
C PHE A 213 11.24 6.57 39.79
N GLY A 214 10.43 7.08 38.86
CA GLY A 214 10.45 6.67 37.45
C GLY A 214 9.99 5.23 37.18
N LEU A 215 9.49 4.50 38.17
CA LEU A 215 9.07 3.10 38.04
C LEU A 215 7.83 2.94 37.15
N PHE A 216 6.90 3.88 37.25
CA PHE A 216 5.68 3.91 36.47
C PHE A 216 5.57 5.22 35.69
N ARG A 217 4.58 5.28 34.80
CA ARG A 217 4.16 6.47 34.08
C ARG A 217 2.68 6.69 34.33
N ALA A 218 2.36 7.89 34.79
CA ALA A 218 1.00 8.38 34.72
C ALA A 218 0.69 8.70 33.26
N TRP A 219 -0.53 8.42 32.81
CA TRP A 219 -0.92 8.74 31.44
C TRP A 219 -2.35 9.26 31.36
N SER A 220 -2.63 10.08 30.35
CA SER A 220 -3.95 10.62 30.06
C SER A 220 -4.20 10.62 28.55
N LYS A 221 -5.47 10.47 28.14
CA LYS A 221 -5.87 10.59 26.74
C LYS A 221 -5.99 12.06 26.39
N LEU A 222 -5.46 12.43 25.23
CA LEU A 222 -5.62 13.75 24.65
C LEU A 222 -6.54 13.63 23.44
N ASP A 223 -7.47 14.57 23.32
CA ASP A 223 -8.24 14.71 22.09
C ASP A 223 -7.44 15.57 21.12
N ALA A 224 -7.09 14.98 19.98
CA ALA A 224 -6.29 15.62 18.95
C ALA A 224 -6.85 15.33 17.54
N GLY A 225 -8.14 14.95 17.47
CA GLY A 225 -8.88 14.60 16.24
C GLY A 225 -8.37 13.35 15.54
N SER A 226 -9.21 12.51 14.94
CA SER A 226 -8.71 11.37 14.15
C SER A 226 -8.10 11.83 12.83
N GLY A 227 -6.92 11.32 12.49
CA GLY A 227 -6.28 11.59 11.20
C GLY A 227 -5.70 10.32 10.56
N SER A 228 -5.29 10.43 9.31
CA SER A 228 -4.57 9.36 8.62
C SER A 228 -3.59 9.90 7.60
N VAL A 229 -2.45 9.24 7.46
CA VAL A 229 -1.46 9.49 6.41
C VAL A 229 -1.51 8.35 5.41
N VAL A 230 -1.62 8.63 4.12
CA VAL A 230 -1.55 7.59 3.08
C VAL A 230 -0.08 7.31 2.78
N VAL A 231 0.38 6.11 3.08
CA VAL A 231 1.73 5.65 2.77
C VAL A 231 1.71 5.02 1.39
N LEU A 232 2.29 5.73 0.42
CA LEU A 232 2.42 5.33 -0.96
C LEU A 232 3.41 4.16 -1.11
N PRO A 233 3.23 3.29 -2.11
CA PRO A 233 4.20 2.26 -2.45
C PRO A 233 5.59 2.85 -2.70
N LYS A 234 6.62 2.06 -2.39
CA LYS A 234 8.02 2.42 -2.66
C LYS A 234 8.20 2.60 -4.17
N ARG A 235 8.90 3.66 -4.59
CA ARG A 235 9.34 3.81 -5.98
C ARG A 235 10.75 3.26 -6.14
N LEU A 236 10.97 2.63 -7.27
CA LEU A 236 12.27 2.17 -7.73
C LEU A 236 12.98 3.31 -8.45
N ASN A 237 14.30 3.21 -8.59
CA ASN A 237 15.11 4.21 -9.29
C ASN A 237 15.33 3.85 -10.78
N GLY A 238 14.97 2.63 -11.19
CA GLY A 238 15.08 2.19 -12.57
C GLY A 238 14.17 2.95 -13.54
N GLU A 239 14.67 3.24 -14.74
CA GLU A 239 13.90 3.85 -15.82
C GLU A 239 13.22 2.76 -16.70
N PRO A 240 11.88 2.76 -16.79
CA PRO A 240 11.17 1.86 -17.68
C PRO A 240 11.45 2.16 -19.16
N GLN A 241 11.70 1.11 -19.95
CA GLN A 241 11.71 1.25 -21.41
C GLN A 241 10.28 1.40 -21.93
N MET A 242 10.06 2.36 -22.84
CA MET A 242 8.74 2.62 -23.41
C MET A 242 8.26 1.49 -24.32
N ILE A 243 6.95 1.24 -24.27
CA ILE A 243 6.21 0.35 -25.18
C ILE A 243 5.72 1.18 -26.37
N GLY A 244 5.76 0.68 -27.60
CA GLY A 244 5.07 1.29 -28.74
C GLY A 244 5.80 2.41 -29.51
N ARG A 245 7.13 2.56 -29.35
CA ARG A 245 7.93 3.61 -30.03
C ARG A 245 7.88 3.59 -31.57
N GLY A 246 7.42 2.50 -32.20
CA GLY A 246 7.52 2.32 -33.66
C GLY A 246 6.23 2.02 -34.43
N SER A 247 5.11 1.68 -33.78
CA SER A 247 3.95 1.11 -34.52
C SER A 247 2.83 2.11 -34.85
N ARG A 248 2.66 3.19 -34.07
CA ARG A 248 1.45 4.04 -34.17
C ARG A 248 1.72 5.51 -34.50
N GLN A 249 2.96 5.98 -34.40
CA GLN A 249 3.34 7.37 -34.74
C GLN A 249 3.84 7.55 -36.19
N GLN A 250 4.05 6.46 -36.96
CA GLN A 250 4.60 6.55 -38.32
C GLN A 250 3.59 6.33 -39.46
N MET A 251 2.33 5.98 -39.18
CA MET A 251 1.30 5.90 -40.23
C MET A 251 0.52 7.21 -40.29
N GLY A 252 0.93 8.09 -41.21
CA GLY A 252 0.12 9.20 -41.71
C GLY A 252 -1.08 8.68 -42.50
N GLY A 253 -2.03 8.07 -41.79
CA GLY A 253 -3.26 7.52 -42.35
C GLY A 253 -4.24 7.20 -41.23
N GLU A 254 -5.39 7.88 -41.25
CA GLU A 254 -6.61 7.65 -40.45
C GLU A 254 -6.43 6.84 -39.16
N VAL A 255 -5.77 7.44 -38.16
CA VAL A 255 -5.71 6.85 -36.82
C VAL A 255 -6.99 7.24 -36.07
N SER A 256 -8.02 6.41 -36.24
CA SER A 256 -9.19 6.43 -35.38
C SER A 256 -8.79 6.03 -33.95
N GLN A 257 -9.08 6.94 -33.00
CA GLN A 257 -9.28 6.70 -31.56
C GLN A 257 -8.05 6.72 -30.61
N ALA A 258 -7.04 7.55 -30.88
CA ALA A 258 -6.37 8.24 -29.76
C ALA A 258 -7.20 9.48 -29.42
N MET A 259 -7.38 9.81 -28.14
CA MET A 259 -8.11 11.02 -27.76
C MET A 259 -7.28 12.22 -28.23
N VAL A 260 -7.73 12.85 -29.32
CA VAL A 260 -7.18 14.12 -29.80
C VAL A 260 -7.37 15.13 -28.69
N GLY A 261 -6.30 15.49 -27.99
CA GLY A 261 -6.27 16.76 -27.28
C GLY A 261 -6.21 17.84 -28.35
N LEU A 262 -7.26 18.66 -28.46
CA LEU A 262 -7.07 19.96 -29.11
C LEU A 262 -6.10 20.72 -28.21
N SER A 263 -4.84 20.85 -28.62
CA SER A 263 -4.01 21.88 -28.01
C SER A 263 -4.64 23.23 -28.37
N ASP A 264 -4.56 24.22 -27.49
CA ASP A 264 -4.95 25.60 -27.84
C ASP A 264 -3.75 26.34 -28.48
N GLU A 265 -2.70 25.61 -28.85
CA GLU A 265 -1.48 26.13 -29.41
C GLU A 265 -1.65 26.29 -30.93
N PHE A 266 -1.52 27.54 -31.37
CA PHE A 266 -1.75 27.94 -32.75
C PHE A 266 -0.69 27.28 -33.65
N HIS A 267 -1.13 26.47 -34.61
CA HIS A 267 -0.27 25.82 -35.57
C HIS A 267 -0.21 26.59 -36.90
N SER A 268 -1.37 26.82 -37.53
CA SER A 268 -1.44 27.44 -38.86
C SER A 268 -2.74 28.23 -39.09
N LEU A 269 -2.76 29.06 -40.13
CA LEU A 269 -4.00 29.65 -40.67
C LEU A 269 -4.32 28.98 -42.00
N ARG A 270 -5.57 28.55 -42.19
CA ARG A 270 -6.06 28.09 -43.50
C ARG A 270 -7.38 28.72 -43.89
N ASP A 271 -7.70 28.60 -45.17
CA ASP A 271 -9.01 28.98 -45.70
C ASP A 271 -10.11 28.08 -45.10
N TYR A 272 -11.24 28.72 -44.77
CA TYR A 272 -12.43 28.03 -44.26
C TYR A 272 -12.97 27.03 -45.27
N MET A 273 -13.25 25.81 -44.81
CA MET A 273 -13.99 24.79 -45.54
C MET A 273 -15.36 24.59 -44.90
N HIS A 274 -16.35 24.22 -45.73
CA HIS A 274 -17.69 23.92 -45.23
C HIS A 274 -17.63 22.77 -44.23
N GLY A 275 -18.07 23.04 -42.99
CA GLY A 275 -18.00 22.10 -41.86
C GLY A 275 -17.06 22.54 -40.74
N ASP A 276 -16.18 23.53 -40.99
CA ASP A 276 -15.33 24.08 -39.94
C ASP A 276 -16.15 24.84 -38.88
N SER A 277 -15.74 24.70 -37.62
CA SER A 277 -16.39 25.38 -36.49
C SER A 277 -16.17 26.90 -36.55
N PHE A 278 -17.24 27.67 -36.38
CA PHE A 278 -17.17 29.14 -36.32
C PHE A 278 -16.33 29.65 -35.14
N HIS A 279 -16.15 28.84 -34.08
CA HIS A 279 -15.32 29.22 -32.93
C HIS A 279 -13.82 29.33 -33.28
N HIS A 280 -13.37 28.64 -34.33
CA HIS A 280 -11.96 28.65 -34.74
C HIS A 280 -11.64 29.74 -35.76
N ILE A 281 -12.60 30.60 -36.11
CA ILE A 281 -12.41 31.69 -37.07
C ILE A 281 -11.41 32.72 -36.52
N HIS A 282 -10.42 33.07 -37.33
CA HIS A 282 -9.49 34.14 -37.03
C HIS A 282 -10.02 35.46 -37.62
N TRP A 283 -10.89 36.14 -36.87
CA TRP A 283 -11.58 37.37 -37.28
C TRP A 283 -10.63 38.46 -37.83
N LYS A 284 -9.44 38.61 -37.25
CA LYS A 284 -8.45 39.60 -37.70
C LYS A 284 -7.85 39.28 -39.07
N SER A 285 -7.67 38.00 -39.40
CA SER A 285 -7.18 37.61 -40.74
C SER A 285 -8.28 37.68 -41.77
N TRP A 286 -9.52 37.31 -41.40
CA TRP A 286 -10.69 37.48 -42.26
C TRP A 286 -10.91 38.95 -42.62
N ALA A 287 -10.87 39.85 -41.64
CA ALA A 287 -11.03 41.29 -41.88
C ALA A 287 -9.98 41.87 -42.85
N ARG A 288 -8.77 41.29 -42.93
CA ARG A 288 -7.70 41.76 -43.82
C ARG A 288 -7.78 41.16 -45.23
N THR A 289 -8.16 39.89 -45.35
CA THR A 289 -8.13 39.15 -46.62
C THR A 289 -9.48 39.14 -47.34
N GLY A 290 -10.57 39.48 -46.65
CA GLY A 290 -11.93 39.45 -47.20
C GLY A 290 -12.51 38.03 -47.35
N LYS A 291 -11.75 36.99 -46.98
CA LYS A 291 -12.17 35.59 -47.04
C LYS A 291 -12.13 34.96 -45.64
N PRO A 292 -13.04 34.02 -45.30
CA PRO A 292 -13.05 33.42 -43.97
C PRO A 292 -11.80 32.54 -43.77
N ILE A 293 -11.06 32.81 -42.70
CA ILE A 293 -9.83 32.11 -42.33
C ILE A 293 -10.02 31.46 -40.95
N VAL A 294 -9.57 30.22 -40.83
CA VAL A 294 -9.68 29.38 -39.62
C VAL A 294 -8.29 29.14 -39.03
N ARG A 295 -8.19 29.13 -37.70
CA ARG A 295 -7.00 28.70 -36.96
C ARG A 295 -6.98 27.18 -36.94
N GLU A 296 -5.90 26.60 -37.42
CA GLU A 296 -5.57 25.21 -37.15
C GLU A 296 -4.78 25.14 -35.86
N TYR A 297 -5.22 24.24 -35.00
CA TYR A 297 -4.57 23.90 -33.75
C TYR A 297 -3.76 22.62 -33.95
N GLU A 298 -2.64 22.49 -33.25
CA GLU A 298 -1.85 21.27 -33.31
C GLU A 298 -2.60 20.13 -32.60
N ASN A 299 -2.79 19.01 -33.30
CA ASN A 299 -3.33 17.81 -32.66
C ASN A 299 -2.19 17.11 -31.92
N VAL A 300 -2.14 17.27 -30.60
CA VAL A 300 -1.17 16.56 -29.77
C VAL A 300 -1.71 15.17 -29.47
N PHE A 301 -1.00 14.16 -29.95
CA PHE A 301 -1.34 12.75 -29.72
C PHE A 301 -0.68 12.27 -28.44
N TYR A 302 -1.48 12.10 -27.39
CA TYR A 302 -1.01 11.46 -26.16
C TYR A 302 -1.21 9.95 -26.24
N PRO A 303 -0.14 9.13 -26.14
CA PRO A 303 -0.30 7.70 -26.08
C PRO A 303 -1.04 7.31 -24.79
N ARG A 304 -1.90 6.30 -24.90
CA ARG A 304 -2.66 5.72 -23.79
C ARG A 304 -2.12 4.33 -23.48
N TYR A 305 -1.68 4.11 -22.26
CA TYR A 305 -1.09 2.85 -21.81
C TYR A 305 -1.97 2.16 -20.77
N GLY A 306 -1.95 0.82 -20.79
CA GLY A 306 -2.54 -0.01 -19.74
C GLY A 306 -1.49 -0.48 -18.73
N LEU A 307 -1.89 -0.57 -17.47
CA LEU A 307 -1.14 -1.24 -16.41
C LEU A 307 -2.06 -2.23 -15.71
N VAL A 308 -1.91 -3.51 -16.02
CA VAL A 308 -2.62 -4.60 -15.37
C VAL A 308 -1.84 -5.06 -14.15
N ILE A 309 -2.53 -5.21 -13.03
CA ILE A 309 -1.96 -5.63 -11.75
C ILE A 309 -2.72 -6.83 -11.22
N ASP A 310 -2.01 -7.93 -11.01
CA ASP A 310 -2.52 -9.11 -10.32
C ASP A 310 -2.56 -8.88 -8.81
N SER A 311 -3.77 -8.87 -8.24
CA SER A 311 -3.97 -8.80 -6.78
C SER A 311 -4.54 -10.09 -6.19
N GLN A 312 -4.68 -11.16 -6.99
CA GLN A 312 -5.24 -12.42 -6.54
C GLN A 312 -4.16 -13.43 -6.16
N LEU A 313 -4.38 -14.09 -5.03
CA LEU A 313 -3.61 -15.24 -4.60
C LEU A 313 -3.93 -16.43 -5.50
N PRO A 314 -2.94 -16.98 -6.23
CA PRO A 314 -3.07 -18.27 -6.89
C PRO A 314 -3.34 -19.37 -5.87
N ALA A 315 -3.89 -20.50 -6.34
CA ALA A 315 -4.19 -21.65 -5.51
C ALA A 315 -2.91 -22.35 -5.04
N PHE A 316 -2.28 -21.83 -3.99
CA PHE A 316 -0.99 -22.31 -3.51
C PHE A 316 -1.06 -23.22 -2.28
N PRO A 317 0.00 -24.01 -2.02
CA PRO A 317 0.13 -24.81 -0.81
C PRO A 317 -0.04 -23.95 0.45
N LYS A 318 -0.63 -24.56 1.49
CA LYS A 318 -0.82 -23.93 2.79
C LYS A 318 0.53 -23.46 3.38
N GLY A 319 0.60 -22.22 3.87
CA GLY A 319 1.80 -21.62 4.49
C GLY A 319 2.63 -20.69 3.59
N SER A 320 2.33 -20.56 2.29
CA SER A 320 3.09 -19.73 1.34
C SER A 320 2.77 -18.22 1.39
N ALA A 321 1.78 -17.81 2.20
CA ALA A 321 1.23 -16.44 2.21
C ALA A 321 2.26 -15.35 2.54
N HIS A 322 3.32 -15.65 3.30
CA HIS A 322 4.35 -14.65 3.60
C HIS A 322 5.24 -14.28 2.43
N ARG A 323 5.68 -15.30 1.68
CA ARG A 323 6.60 -15.10 0.57
C ARG A 323 5.89 -14.34 -0.55
N LEU A 324 4.63 -14.67 -0.78
CA LEU A 324 3.74 -13.95 -1.71
C LEU A 324 3.48 -12.49 -1.31
N THR A 325 3.46 -12.20 -0.01
CA THR A 325 3.32 -10.82 0.47
C THR A 325 4.51 -9.96 0.05
N ALA A 326 5.73 -10.50 0.10
CA ALA A 326 6.93 -9.78 -0.35
C ALA A 326 6.94 -9.59 -1.87
N ALA A 327 6.63 -10.64 -2.64
CA ALA A 327 6.46 -10.56 -4.08
C ALA A 327 5.40 -9.51 -4.49
N PHE A 328 4.30 -9.40 -3.73
CA PHE A 328 3.28 -8.39 -3.96
C PHE A 328 3.74 -6.96 -3.67
N GLU A 329 4.53 -6.72 -2.61
CA GLU A 329 5.15 -5.40 -2.40
C GLU A 329 6.01 -4.99 -3.59
N ASN A 330 6.74 -5.94 -4.18
CA ASN A 330 7.57 -5.71 -5.36
C ASN A 330 6.73 -5.36 -6.60
N VAL A 331 5.62 -6.07 -6.83
CA VAL A 331 4.64 -5.73 -7.88
C VAL A 331 4.11 -4.31 -7.69
N MET A 332 3.76 -3.92 -6.46
CA MET A 332 3.29 -2.57 -6.16
C MET A 332 4.37 -1.51 -6.38
N ALA A 333 5.64 -1.83 -6.08
CA ALA A 333 6.76 -0.93 -6.33
C ALA A 333 7.02 -0.74 -7.83
N LEU A 334 6.95 -1.81 -8.62
CA LEU A 334 7.01 -1.75 -10.09
C LEU A 334 5.86 -0.91 -10.65
N ALA A 335 4.63 -1.16 -10.20
CA ALA A 335 3.44 -0.41 -10.61
C ALA A 335 3.56 1.08 -10.31
N ALA A 336 4.02 1.43 -9.11
CA ALA A 336 4.23 2.81 -8.69
C ALA A 336 5.29 3.53 -9.53
N THR A 337 6.35 2.81 -9.90
CA THR A 337 7.44 3.32 -10.75
C THR A 337 6.94 3.56 -12.17
N LEU A 338 6.23 2.59 -12.76
CA LEU A 338 5.61 2.73 -14.08
C LEU A 338 4.59 3.88 -14.13
N ALA A 339 3.73 3.99 -13.13
CA ALA A 339 2.74 5.07 -13.06
C ALA A 339 3.41 6.45 -12.97
N SER A 340 4.49 6.57 -12.19
CA SER A 340 5.22 7.84 -12.05
C SER A 340 6.00 8.22 -13.32
N ASP A 341 6.60 7.25 -14.00
CA ASP A 341 7.30 7.48 -15.28
C ASP A 341 6.32 7.92 -16.39
N MET A 342 5.14 7.31 -16.45
CA MET A 342 4.10 7.65 -17.43
C MET A 342 3.50 9.05 -17.23
N ASP A 343 3.37 9.48 -15.97
CA ASP A 343 2.96 10.86 -15.61
C ASP A 343 3.99 11.88 -16.08
N ALA A 344 5.28 11.62 -15.83
CA ALA A 344 6.39 12.50 -16.20
C ALA A 344 6.51 12.69 -17.73
N ARG A 345 5.94 11.76 -18.51
CA ARG A 345 5.89 11.79 -19.98
C ARG A 345 4.56 12.31 -20.53
N GLU A 346 3.67 12.83 -19.68
CA GLU A 346 2.35 13.36 -20.04
C GLU A 346 1.45 12.34 -20.78
N THR A 347 1.55 11.05 -20.43
CA THR A 347 0.77 9.99 -21.08
C THR A 347 -0.52 9.68 -20.34
N PHE A 348 -1.50 9.09 -21.03
CA PHE A 348 -2.67 8.55 -20.34
C PHE A 348 -2.36 7.15 -19.81
N LEU A 349 -2.74 6.87 -18.58
CA LEU A 349 -2.57 5.57 -17.93
C LEU A 349 -3.91 5.04 -17.42
N ASP A 350 -4.25 3.83 -17.83
CA ASP A 350 -5.33 3.03 -17.25
C ASP A 350 -4.75 1.96 -16.34
N VAL A 351 -4.91 2.10 -15.03
CA VAL A 351 -4.58 1.04 -14.09
C VAL A 351 -5.76 0.10 -13.95
N LEU A 352 -5.54 -1.17 -14.27
CA LEU A 352 -6.51 -2.26 -14.26
C LEU A 352 -6.11 -3.26 -13.18
N VAL A 353 -6.87 -3.31 -12.09
CA VAL A 353 -6.58 -4.24 -10.98
C VAL A 353 -7.40 -5.52 -11.15
N ALA A 354 -6.71 -6.65 -11.18
CA ALA A 354 -7.32 -7.97 -11.19
C ALA A 354 -7.64 -8.44 -9.77
N GLY A 355 -8.92 -8.36 -9.40
CA GLY A 355 -9.47 -8.77 -8.10
C GLY A 355 -10.90 -9.28 -8.24
N GLU A 356 -11.62 -9.46 -7.13
CA GLU A 356 -13.06 -9.80 -7.10
C GLU A 356 -13.89 -8.75 -7.87
N LYS A 357 -13.44 -7.49 -7.83
CA LYS A 357 -13.94 -6.41 -8.68
C LYS A 357 -12.79 -5.78 -9.43
N ALA A 358 -12.94 -5.68 -10.75
CA ALA A 358 -11.95 -5.02 -11.56
C ALA A 358 -12.09 -3.49 -11.41
N ILE A 359 -11.01 -2.83 -10.99
CA ILE A 359 -10.98 -1.38 -10.75
C ILE A 359 -10.19 -0.74 -11.90
N GLN A 360 -10.74 0.33 -12.48
CA GLN A 360 -10.05 1.17 -13.43
C GLN A 360 -9.76 2.54 -12.81
N VAL A 361 -8.51 3.00 -12.92
CA VAL A 361 -8.12 4.36 -12.57
C VAL A 361 -7.49 5.00 -13.80
N GLU A 362 -8.09 6.08 -14.30
CA GLU A 362 -7.56 6.87 -15.42
C GLU A 362 -6.69 8.01 -14.90
N SER A 363 -5.46 8.14 -15.41
CA SER A 363 -4.57 9.28 -15.14
C SER A 363 -4.02 9.85 -16.44
N GLY A 364 -3.66 11.13 -16.45
CA GLY A 364 -3.08 11.82 -17.61
C GLY A 364 -3.31 13.34 -17.58
N PRO A 365 -2.84 14.07 -18.61
CA PRO A 365 -2.92 15.53 -18.69
C PRO A 365 -4.36 16.04 -18.52
N GLY A 366 -4.58 16.97 -17.59
CA GLY A 366 -5.90 17.53 -17.28
C GLY A 366 -6.90 16.57 -16.61
N ARG A 367 -6.49 15.33 -16.29
CA ARG A 367 -7.27 14.32 -15.56
C ARG A 367 -6.71 14.08 -14.15
N ALA A 368 -7.16 13.01 -13.48
CA ALA A 368 -6.72 12.65 -12.14
C ALA A 368 -5.18 12.54 -12.05
N SER A 369 -4.60 13.20 -11.05
CA SER A 369 -3.16 13.19 -10.79
C SER A 369 -2.67 11.78 -10.51
N THR A 370 -1.45 11.45 -10.94
CA THR A 370 -0.75 10.20 -10.57
C THR A 370 -0.70 9.94 -9.07
N ARG A 371 -0.80 10.98 -8.25
CA ARG A 371 -1.03 10.84 -6.80
C ARG A 371 -2.24 9.94 -6.48
N HIS A 372 -3.35 10.11 -7.18
CA HIS A 372 -4.55 9.31 -6.98
C HIS A 372 -4.31 7.83 -7.33
N VAL A 373 -3.59 7.55 -8.42
CA VAL A 373 -3.16 6.19 -8.78
C VAL A 373 -2.32 5.58 -7.64
N LEU A 374 -1.32 6.31 -7.14
CA LEU A 374 -0.47 5.84 -6.04
C LEU A 374 -1.26 5.64 -4.74
N GLU A 375 -2.27 6.46 -4.45
CA GLU A 375 -3.17 6.30 -3.30
C GLU A 375 -4.04 5.04 -3.45
N VAL A 376 -4.51 4.72 -4.66
CA VAL A 376 -5.22 3.47 -4.93
C VAL A 376 -4.28 2.27 -4.75
N LEU A 377 -3.06 2.31 -5.32
CA LEU A 377 -2.05 1.26 -5.14
C LEU A 377 -1.67 1.04 -3.66
N ALA A 378 -1.64 2.12 -2.87
CA ALA A 378 -1.41 2.04 -1.44
C ALA A 378 -2.50 1.25 -0.70
N GLY A 379 -3.74 1.29 -1.20
CA GLY A 379 -4.89 0.59 -0.62
C GLY A 379 -5.10 -0.84 -1.10
N LEU A 380 -4.37 -1.30 -2.12
CA LEU A 380 -4.52 -2.66 -2.66
C LEU A 380 -3.94 -3.70 -1.70
N HIS A 381 -4.67 -4.79 -1.49
CA HIS A 381 -4.27 -5.93 -0.67
C HIS A 381 -4.35 -7.21 -1.51
N LEU A 382 -3.66 -8.26 -1.07
CA LEU A 382 -3.81 -9.58 -1.69
C LEU A 382 -5.19 -10.14 -1.36
N GLU A 383 -5.95 -10.48 -2.40
CA GLU A 383 -7.25 -11.11 -2.28
C GLU A 383 -7.12 -12.63 -2.43
N GLY A 384 -7.89 -13.38 -1.63
CA GLY A 384 -7.93 -14.84 -1.74
C GLY A 384 -8.88 -15.29 -2.86
N GLY A 385 -8.45 -16.27 -3.65
CA GLY A 385 -9.29 -16.91 -4.68
C GLY A 385 -8.93 -16.48 -6.10
N ASP A 386 -9.34 -17.30 -7.07
CA ASP A 386 -9.01 -17.16 -8.50
C ASP A 386 -10.27 -16.82 -9.30
N HIS A 387 -10.86 -15.65 -9.02
CA HIS A 387 -12.14 -15.20 -9.59
C HIS A 387 -12.01 -13.98 -10.51
N GLY A 388 -10.79 -13.45 -10.68
CA GLY A 388 -10.52 -12.16 -11.34
C GLY A 388 -10.58 -12.23 -12.86
N ALA A 389 -10.61 -13.44 -13.42
CA ALA A 389 -10.64 -13.69 -14.85
C ALA A 389 -11.72 -12.87 -15.58
N GLU A 390 -12.97 -12.91 -15.10
CA GLU A 390 -14.11 -12.30 -15.79
C GLU A 390 -14.08 -10.76 -15.73
N GLY A 391 -13.74 -10.22 -14.55
CA GLY A 391 -13.67 -8.78 -14.35
C GLY A 391 -12.59 -8.14 -15.20
N VAL A 392 -11.39 -8.71 -15.21
CA VAL A 392 -10.26 -8.17 -15.98
C VAL A 392 -10.49 -8.34 -17.47
N ARG A 393 -11.01 -9.48 -17.90
CA ARG A 393 -11.32 -9.73 -19.31
C ARG A 393 -12.34 -8.72 -19.84
N THR A 394 -13.36 -8.39 -19.05
CA THR A 394 -14.34 -7.35 -19.39
C THR A 394 -13.67 -5.98 -19.55
N LEU A 395 -12.76 -5.60 -18.65
CA LEU A 395 -12.04 -4.33 -18.76
C LEU A 395 -11.10 -4.32 -19.97
N VAL A 396 -10.36 -5.40 -20.22
CA VAL A 396 -9.47 -5.51 -21.39
C VAL A 396 -10.27 -5.43 -22.68
N GLN A 397 -11.42 -6.11 -22.79
CA GLN A 397 -12.28 -5.99 -23.96
C GLN A 397 -12.74 -4.56 -24.21
N ARG A 398 -13.03 -3.80 -23.15
CA ARG A 398 -13.48 -2.42 -23.23
C ARG A 398 -12.35 -1.44 -23.60
N TYR A 399 -11.15 -1.60 -23.04
CA TYR A 399 -10.10 -0.57 -23.10
C TYR A 399 -8.93 -0.90 -24.02
N ALA A 400 -8.67 -2.18 -24.33
CA ALA A 400 -7.58 -2.59 -25.22
C ALA A 400 -7.57 -1.87 -26.58
N PRO A 401 -8.71 -1.60 -27.26
CA PRO A 401 -8.70 -0.92 -28.56
C PRO A 401 -8.05 0.48 -28.53
N ALA A 402 -8.15 1.17 -27.39
CA ALA A 402 -7.60 2.52 -27.19
C ALA A 402 -6.15 2.51 -26.70
N MET A 403 -5.58 1.35 -26.34
CA MET A 403 -4.24 1.25 -25.76
C MET A 403 -3.16 1.19 -26.85
N THR A 404 -2.08 1.93 -26.64
CA THR A 404 -0.84 1.87 -27.44
C THR A 404 0.05 0.72 -26.98
N GLY A 405 0.04 0.42 -25.68
CA GLY A 405 0.78 -0.67 -25.08
C GLY A 405 0.28 -0.99 -23.68
N CYS A 406 0.63 -2.16 -23.16
CA CYS A 406 0.19 -2.60 -21.83
C CYS A 406 1.34 -3.27 -21.05
N TRP A 407 1.56 -2.80 -19.82
CA TRP A 407 2.33 -3.53 -18.83
C TRP A 407 1.40 -4.46 -18.06
N VAL A 408 1.85 -5.70 -17.80
CA VAL A 408 1.09 -6.70 -17.03
C VAL A 408 2.01 -7.20 -15.92
N LEU A 409 1.63 -6.94 -14.68
CA LEU A 409 2.38 -7.35 -13.50
C LEU A 409 1.65 -8.49 -12.80
N LEU A 410 2.27 -9.67 -12.74
CA LEU A 410 1.68 -10.90 -12.27
C LEU A 410 2.45 -11.49 -11.07
N LEU A 411 1.73 -12.19 -10.20
CA LEU A 411 2.33 -12.97 -9.10
C LEU A 411 2.57 -14.44 -9.48
N ASP A 412 1.90 -14.90 -10.54
CA ASP A 412 1.97 -16.26 -11.05
C ASP A 412 1.72 -16.30 -12.56
N TRP A 413 2.06 -17.41 -13.19
CA TRP A 413 1.82 -17.66 -14.60
C TRP A 413 0.98 -18.92 -14.78
N GLY A 414 -0.03 -18.85 -15.67
CA GLY A 414 -0.94 -19.96 -15.98
C GLY A 414 -2.41 -19.59 -15.91
N GLY A 415 -3.26 -20.50 -16.39
CA GLY A 415 -4.72 -20.33 -16.36
C GLY A 415 -5.21 -19.05 -17.04
N TRP A 416 -6.07 -18.28 -16.36
CA TRP A 416 -6.65 -17.06 -16.94
C TRP A 416 -5.63 -15.94 -17.16
N ARG A 417 -4.51 -15.92 -16.42
CA ARG A 417 -3.45 -14.90 -16.57
C ARG A 417 -2.76 -15.00 -17.93
N LYS A 418 -2.51 -16.24 -18.38
CA LYS A 418 -1.99 -16.52 -19.72
C LYS A 418 -3.01 -16.13 -20.79
N GLY A 419 -4.27 -16.56 -20.62
CA GLY A 419 -5.36 -16.19 -21.53
C GLY A 419 -5.58 -14.68 -21.66
N LEU A 420 -5.39 -13.92 -20.57
CA LEU A 420 -5.44 -12.46 -20.59
C LEU A 420 -4.37 -11.84 -21.49
N VAL A 421 -3.13 -12.33 -21.37
CA VAL A 421 -2.00 -11.85 -22.15
C VAL A 421 -2.20 -12.19 -23.63
N GLU A 422 -2.67 -13.40 -23.93
CA GLU A 422 -3.05 -13.82 -25.29
C GLU A 422 -4.18 -12.93 -25.86
N ASP A 423 -5.22 -12.66 -25.08
CA ASP A 423 -6.35 -11.77 -25.45
C ASP A 423 -5.87 -10.35 -25.80
N LEU A 424 -4.89 -9.81 -25.05
CA LEU A 424 -4.27 -8.50 -25.33
C LEU A 424 -3.44 -8.52 -26.62
N MET A 425 -2.61 -9.57 -26.81
CA MET A 425 -1.75 -9.69 -28.00
C MET A 425 -2.56 -9.89 -29.29
N VAL A 426 -3.63 -10.69 -29.26
CA VAL A 426 -4.52 -10.91 -30.41
C VAL A 426 -5.17 -9.60 -30.88
N ARG A 427 -5.39 -8.65 -29.96
CA ARG A 427 -5.96 -7.32 -30.26
C ARG A 427 -4.93 -6.31 -30.76
N GLY A 428 -3.68 -6.73 -30.97
CA GLY A 428 -2.62 -5.87 -31.50
C GLY A 428 -2.01 -4.93 -30.47
N VAL A 429 -2.28 -5.11 -29.17
CA VAL A 429 -1.63 -4.34 -28.11
C VAL A 429 -0.22 -4.88 -27.91
N GLU A 430 0.79 -4.00 -27.88
CA GLU A 430 2.14 -4.41 -27.47
C GLU A 430 2.15 -4.63 -25.95
N VAL A 431 2.44 -5.87 -25.53
CA VAL A 431 2.38 -6.28 -24.12
C VAL A 431 3.77 -6.58 -23.58
N ARG A 432 4.04 -6.13 -22.35
CA ARG A 432 5.20 -6.56 -21.55
C ARG A 432 4.72 -7.10 -20.21
N VAL A 433 5.14 -8.31 -19.89
CA VAL A 433 4.70 -9.06 -18.72
C VAL A 433 5.86 -9.26 -17.75
N LEU A 434 5.68 -8.79 -16.52
CA LEU A 434 6.59 -9.08 -15.41
C LEU A 434 5.91 -10.04 -14.45
N VAL A 435 6.50 -11.22 -14.27
CA VAL A 435 6.04 -12.21 -13.29
C VAL A 435 7.01 -12.20 -12.12
N VAL A 436 6.55 -11.80 -10.94
CA VAL A 436 7.38 -11.78 -9.72
C VAL A 436 7.24 -13.11 -8.99
N ARG A 437 8.27 -13.96 -9.10
CA ARG A 437 8.35 -15.27 -8.47
C ARG A 437 8.61 -15.14 -6.97
N SER A 438 7.72 -15.72 -6.19
CA SER A 438 7.92 -15.93 -4.76
C SER A 438 8.82 -17.15 -4.51
N GLU A 439 9.75 -17.05 -3.57
CA GLU A 439 10.72 -18.13 -3.29
C GLU A 439 10.03 -19.42 -2.82
N GLY A 440 10.39 -20.55 -3.43
CA GLY A 440 9.84 -21.87 -3.10
C GLY A 440 8.34 -22.01 -3.37
N VAL A 441 7.80 -21.19 -4.27
CA VAL A 441 6.46 -21.31 -4.82
C VAL A 441 6.62 -21.53 -6.32
N ASP A 442 6.24 -22.73 -6.78
CA ASP A 442 6.25 -23.07 -8.20
C ASP A 442 5.10 -22.37 -8.92
N PHE A 443 5.31 -22.04 -10.20
CA PHE A 443 4.25 -21.49 -11.03
C PHE A 443 3.17 -22.52 -11.31
N THR A 444 1.94 -22.05 -11.52
CA THR A 444 0.85 -22.91 -12.01
C THR A 444 1.20 -23.52 -13.37
N GLU A 445 1.77 -22.72 -14.26
CA GLU A 445 2.38 -23.13 -15.52
C GLU A 445 3.74 -22.43 -15.69
N ALA A 446 4.73 -23.10 -16.27
CA ALA A 446 5.99 -22.44 -16.60
C ALA A 446 5.80 -21.52 -17.82
N PRO A 447 6.17 -20.22 -17.75
CA PRO A 447 6.20 -19.37 -18.92
C PRO A 447 7.21 -19.87 -19.94
N ASP A 448 6.92 -19.68 -21.23
CA ASP A 448 7.86 -20.03 -22.30
C ASP A 448 9.11 -19.15 -22.16
N PRO A 449 10.31 -19.72 -21.93
CA PRO A 449 11.53 -18.94 -21.78
C PRO A 449 11.91 -18.16 -23.04
N ASN A 450 11.34 -18.51 -24.21
CA ASN A 450 11.57 -17.80 -25.47
C ASN A 450 10.56 -16.67 -25.72
N ASP A 451 9.52 -16.49 -24.89
CA ASP A 451 8.60 -15.37 -25.06
C ASP A 451 9.26 -14.06 -24.63
N LEU A 452 9.67 -13.26 -25.62
CA LEU A 452 10.31 -11.96 -25.41
C LEU A 452 9.40 -10.94 -24.69
N ALA A 453 8.09 -11.20 -24.58
CA ALA A 453 7.19 -10.37 -23.80
C ALA A 453 7.08 -10.77 -22.32
N VAL A 454 7.60 -11.92 -21.90
CA VAL A 454 7.48 -12.39 -20.52
C VAL A 454 8.85 -12.43 -19.86
N ARG A 455 8.97 -11.73 -18.72
CA ARG A 455 10.19 -11.75 -17.90
C ARG A 455 9.82 -12.18 -16.48
N VAL A 456 10.43 -13.27 -16.05
CA VAL A 456 10.32 -13.79 -14.68
C VAL A 456 11.42 -13.19 -13.81
N VAL A 457 11.04 -12.75 -12.62
CA VAL A 457 11.94 -12.08 -11.68
C VAL A 457 11.75 -12.68 -10.29
N ASP A 458 12.84 -13.07 -9.64
CA ASP A 458 12.78 -13.53 -8.26
C ASP A 458 12.51 -12.37 -7.30
N GLN A 459 11.76 -12.62 -6.23
CA GLN A 459 11.41 -11.61 -5.23
C GLN A 459 12.64 -10.89 -4.63
N ASP A 460 13.81 -11.54 -4.58
CA ASP A 460 15.05 -10.99 -4.03
C ASP A 460 15.94 -10.31 -5.09
N THR A 461 15.49 -10.27 -6.34
CA THR A 461 16.21 -9.61 -7.43
C THR A 461 16.20 -8.09 -7.25
N ASP A 462 17.29 -7.42 -7.60
CA ASP A 462 17.33 -5.98 -7.73
C ASP A 462 16.41 -5.50 -8.87
N LEU A 463 15.24 -4.98 -8.49
CA LEU A 463 14.19 -4.57 -9.42
C LEU A 463 14.56 -3.32 -10.24
N ASP A 464 15.56 -2.54 -9.83
CA ASP A 464 15.95 -1.32 -10.56
C ASP A 464 16.41 -1.63 -12.00
N ARG A 465 16.95 -2.85 -12.24
CA ARG A 465 17.41 -3.29 -13.56
C ARG A 465 16.36 -4.04 -14.38
N VAL A 466 15.25 -4.41 -13.76
CA VAL A 466 14.20 -5.25 -14.38
C VAL A 466 13.40 -4.48 -15.43
N LEU A 467 13.20 -3.18 -15.18
CA LEU A 467 12.39 -2.29 -16.00
C LEU A 467 13.10 -1.86 -17.30
N SER A 468 14.41 -2.12 -17.42
CA SER A 468 15.24 -1.75 -18.57
C SER A 468 15.68 -2.97 -19.41
N GLY A 469 16.09 -2.71 -20.65
CA GLY A 469 16.74 -3.70 -21.52
C GLY A 469 15.82 -4.76 -22.10
N TRP A 470 14.55 -4.44 -22.38
CA TRP A 470 13.67 -5.32 -23.12
C TRP A 470 14.11 -5.37 -24.60
N PRO A 471 14.18 -6.57 -25.20
CA PRO A 471 14.49 -6.71 -26.61
C PRO A 471 13.39 -6.07 -27.47
N ASP A 472 13.78 -5.33 -28.51
CA ASP A 472 12.83 -4.80 -29.48
C ASP A 472 12.18 -5.97 -30.24
N ARG A 473 10.85 -6.05 -30.25
CA ARG A 473 10.14 -7.09 -31.01
C ARG A 473 10.34 -6.83 -32.51
N PRO A 474 10.72 -7.84 -33.32
CA PRO A 474 10.69 -7.70 -34.76
C PRO A 474 9.24 -7.48 -35.21
N GLN A 475 9.01 -6.45 -36.03
CA GLN A 475 7.70 -6.19 -36.62
C GLN A 475 7.24 -7.43 -37.37
N ARG A 476 6.15 -8.08 -36.90
CA ARG A 476 5.45 -9.07 -37.72
C ARG A 476 4.90 -8.33 -38.93
N VAL A 477 5.57 -8.46 -40.07
CA VAL A 477 5.01 -8.14 -41.38
C VAL A 477 3.75 -9.01 -41.49
N LEU A 478 2.57 -8.38 -41.42
CA LEU A 478 1.31 -9.01 -41.78
C LEU A 478 1.36 -9.28 -43.30
N ALA A 479 2.04 -10.36 -43.69
CA ALA A 479 2.01 -10.87 -45.06
C ALA A 479 0.65 -11.55 -45.29
N GLY A 480 -0.37 -10.73 -45.46
CA GLY A 480 -1.66 -11.11 -46.05
C GLY A 480 -1.76 -10.50 -47.44
N SER A 481 -0.85 -10.85 -48.36
CA SER A 481 -1.10 -10.57 -49.78
C SER A 481 -2.17 -11.53 -50.26
N VAL A 482 -3.40 -11.01 -50.32
CA VAL A 482 -4.48 -11.55 -51.14
C VAL A 482 -3.93 -11.72 -52.56
N SER A 483 -3.68 -12.96 -52.97
CA SER A 483 -3.33 -13.28 -54.35
C SER A 483 -4.59 -13.22 -55.20
N ASP A 484 -4.92 -12.02 -55.65
CA ASP A 484 -5.79 -11.82 -56.81
C ASP A 484 -4.98 -12.13 -58.08
N SER A 485 -5.32 -13.22 -58.75
CA SER A 485 -5.44 -13.26 -60.23
C SER A 485 -5.82 -14.65 -60.70
N ALA A 486 -7.12 -14.86 -60.82
CA ALA A 486 -7.65 -15.74 -61.85
C ALA A 486 -7.33 -15.13 -63.23
N LYS A 487 -6.68 -15.91 -64.10
CA LYS A 487 -6.81 -15.78 -65.57
C LYS A 487 -7.10 -17.17 -66.13
N PRO A 488 -8.22 -17.36 -66.86
CA PRO A 488 -8.38 -18.49 -67.76
C PRO A 488 -7.87 -18.09 -69.16
N GLY A 489 -7.17 -18.99 -69.84
CA GLY A 489 -6.89 -18.87 -71.27
C GLY A 489 -5.54 -19.40 -71.72
N ALA A 490 -5.50 -20.67 -72.09
CA ALA A 490 -5.06 -21.18 -73.40
C ALA A 490 -5.34 -22.68 -73.46
#